data_AF-A0A8H4EHZ1-F1
#
_entry.id   AF-A0A8H4EHZ1-F1
#
_cell.length_a   1.000
_cell.length_b   1.000
_cell.length_c   1.000
_cell.angle_alpha   90.00
_cell.angle_beta   90.00
_cell.angle_gamma   90.00
#
_symmetry.space_group_name_H-M   'P 1'
#
loop_
_entity.id
_entity.type
_entity.pdbx_description
1 polymer ?
#
loop_
_entity_poly.entity_id
_entity_poly.type
_entity_poly.pdbx_seq_one_letter_code
_entity_poly.pdbx_strand_id
1 'polypeptide(L)'
;MQFADNGTLKDYLKEQKEQLYLNRKIYLNKAILKGLKFLHDQGIVHRDLHSKNVLIHNGEPLLADFGLSKSLLESKDGYMSEIRGVQAYVDPKLLVKSKFNRHHEKASDIYSFGVLMWEIYTCCPPFENNKHDYIFAAWLYFGLREERKVGMPMKYIEIYEKCWNPDPSLRPEISDILRDLECLEKEEGPTCTEQNISLTESPVQYSTIPKNLPNYTAQMQLHSILTVDLKQSITLDTFLPLFEKIHQLRKTWIPLNMQLNKKMCRRLGQCIIDAEHNICTLENQLDIRADDPFITLENYVSFQAFLRNIESIKYFIENISQIGGLKSFVRVIDSTISLNLLKNEYIKLLTEFNESISSLNFESRINKQVSDITSEVDDDIEETIKFIEALQCNFDEVDYMFGFIDQINNSIKNSSTNDDLFYDQTMKSIKEFKDGNIQKTDDGSITIIKQFHQDDQDEKNDIFVQAKLLKASKGLINIAKFYGIIQDTSSPNSRYVIIEWSDHGNLKEYYVKHKPLNPLIKLNFAFDICNGLVFLNALNFLHCDIRPENILITGSTSNLKAKITNFFHSRLMTDETKNIGVGPGIRYIAPEILKRNTYTHNTYTHNTHTHSLYPPDKYEPKYDFKCEAYR
;
A
#
# COMPACT_ATOMS: atom_id res chain seq x y z
N MET A 1 6.34 -26.75 -33.34
CA MET A 1 6.82 -25.89 -32.23
C MET A 1 7.29 -26.80 -31.11
N GLN A 2 8.20 -26.31 -30.26
CA GLN A 2 8.58 -26.98 -29.01
C GLN A 2 7.35 -27.12 -28.09
N PHE A 3 7.27 -28.21 -27.33
CA PHE A 3 6.21 -28.39 -26.33
C PHE A 3 6.56 -27.59 -25.06
N ALA A 4 5.61 -26.78 -24.58
CA ALA A 4 5.73 -25.99 -23.36
C ALA A 4 4.97 -26.69 -22.23
N ASP A 5 5.69 -27.20 -21.25
CA ASP A 5 5.21 -28.08 -20.18
C ASP A 5 4.44 -27.36 -19.07
N ASN A 6 4.53 -26.03 -19.00
CA ASN A 6 3.75 -25.21 -18.08
C ASN A 6 2.66 -24.38 -18.78
N GLY A 7 2.29 -24.74 -20.02
CA GLY A 7 1.19 -24.11 -20.75
C GLY A 7 1.47 -22.65 -21.11
N THR A 8 0.42 -21.82 -21.09
CA THR A 8 0.54 -20.38 -21.36
C THR A 8 0.94 -19.61 -20.11
N LEU A 9 1.52 -18.42 -20.27
CA LEU A 9 1.80 -17.51 -19.18
C LEU A 9 0.51 -17.18 -18.40
N LYS A 10 -0.63 -17.06 -19.09
CA LYS A 10 -1.93 -16.84 -18.44
C LYS A 10 -2.25 -17.95 -17.43
N ASP A 11 -2.07 -19.21 -17.83
CA ASP A 11 -2.36 -20.37 -16.97
C ASP A 11 -1.33 -20.42 -15.83
N TYR A 12 -0.06 -20.20 -16.14
CA TYR A 12 1.03 -20.15 -15.16
C TYR A 12 0.82 -19.09 -14.07
N LEU A 13 0.42 -17.87 -14.43
CA LEU A 13 0.14 -16.79 -13.46
C LEU A 13 -1.04 -17.12 -12.55
N LYS A 14 -2.05 -17.83 -13.09
CA LYS A 14 -3.22 -18.26 -12.31
C LYS A 14 -2.87 -19.35 -11.30
N GLU A 15 -2.04 -20.31 -11.68
CA GLU A 15 -1.62 -21.42 -10.82
C GLU A 15 -0.60 -20.98 -9.74
N GLN A 16 0.27 -20.03 -10.05
CA GLN A 16 1.40 -19.63 -9.19
C GLN A 16 1.18 -18.32 -8.43
N LYS A 17 -0.07 -17.84 -8.34
CA LYS A 17 -0.41 -16.52 -7.78
C LYS A 17 0.20 -16.25 -6.39
N GLU A 18 0.25 -17.26 -5.52
CA GLU A 18 0.76 -17.12 -4.15
C GLU A 18 2.28 -17.32 -4.02
N GLN A 19 2.96 -17.78 -5.08
CA GLN A 19 4.38 -18.19 -5.06
C GLN A 19 5.28 -17.30 -5.93
N LEU A 20 4.71 -16.36 -6.68
CA LEU A 20 5.45 -15.47 -7.58
C LEU A 20 6.01 -14.23 -6.85
N TYR A 21 7.22 -14.39 -6.30
CA TYR A 21 8.00 -13.27 -5.76
C TYR A 21 8.41 -12.25 -6.83
N LEU A 22 8.73 -11.03 -6.41
CA LEU A 22 9.08 -9.91 -7.29
C LEU A 22 10.25 -10.26 -8.25
N ASN A 23 11.31 -10.89 -7.76
CA ASN A 23 12.46 -11.29 -8.60
C ASN A 23 12.05 -12.22 -9.74
N ARG A 24 11.11 -13.13 -9.49
CA ARG A 24 10.59 -14.01 -10.54
C ARG A 24 9.73 -13.24 -11.55
N LYS A 25 8.96 -12.25 -11.11
CA LYS A 25 8.21 -11.35 -12.01
C LYS A 25 9.16 -10.52 -12.88
N ILE A 26 10.21 -9.95 -12.29
CA ILE A 26 11.26 -9.21 -13.03
C ILE A 26 11.94 -10.13 -14.05
N TYR A 27 12.26 -11.37 -13.65
CA TYR A 27 12.83 -12.38 -14.54
C TYR A 27 11.96 -12.64 -15.78
N LEU A 28 10.67 -12.92 -15.57
CA LEU A 28 9.72 -13.18 -16.65
C LEU A 28 9.67 -12.00 -17.63
N ASN A 29 9.58 -10.76 -17.12
CA ASN A 29 9.59 -9.54 -17.93
C ASN A 29 10.88 -9.41 -18.77
N LYS A 30 12.05 -9.62 -18.16
CA LYS A 30 13.35 -9.54 -18.86
C LYS A 30 13.45 -10.59 -19.97
N ALA A 31 13.01 -11.82 -19.71
CA ALA A 31 13.06 -12.89 -20.70
C ALA A 31 12.12 -12.64 -21.89
N ILE A 32 10.89 -12.15 -21.64
CA ILE A 32 9.94 -11.72 -22.68
C ILE A 32 10.54 -10.58 -23.53
N LEU A 33 11.13 -9.57 -22.88
CA LEU A 33 11.78 -8.45 -23.58
C LEU A 33 12.96 -8.88 -24.43
N LYS A 34 13.77 -9.85 -23.99
CA LYS A 34 14.88 -10.39 -24.80
C LYS A 34 14.35 -11.05 -26.08
N GLY A 35 13.28 -11.83 -25.97
CA GLY A 35 12.60 -12.40 -27.14
C GLY A 35 12.05 -11.33 -28.07
N LEU A 36 11.38 -10.31 -27.51
CA LEU A 36 10.80 -9.21 -28.28
C LEU A 36 11.88 -8.36 -28.97
N LYS A 37 12.99 -8.11 -28.28
CA LYS A 37 14.15 -7.40 -28.81
C LYS A 37 14.73 -8.12 -30.01
N PHE A 38 14.88 -9.45 -29.93
CA PHE A 38 15.37 -10.25 -31.05
C PHE A 38 14.47 -10.06 -32.28
N LEU A 39 13.14 -10.12 -32.12
CA LEU A 39 12.20 -9.88 -33.22
C LEU A 39 12.37 -8.47 -33.81
N HIS A 40 12.40 -7.45 -32.96
CA HIS A 40 12.52 -6.06 -33.39
C HIS A 40 13.85 -5.79 -34.10
N ASP A 41 14.95 -6.39 -33.65
CA ASP A 41 16.28 -6.28 -34.28
C ASP A 41 16.30 -6.95 -35.66
N GLN A 42 15.52 -8.02 -35.86
CA GLN A 42 15.29 -8.63 -37.19
C GLN A 42 14.26 -7.88 -38.04
N GLY A 43 13.74 -6.74 -37.55
CA GLY A 43 12.71 -5.97 -38.25
C GLY A 43 11.34 -6.66 -38.28
N ILE A 44 11.06 -7.54 -37.31
CA ILE A 44 9.78 -8.24 -37.14
C ILE A 44 9.01 -7.59 -35.99
N VAL A 45 7.73 -7.30 -36.20
CA VAL A 45 6.79 -6.83 -35.17
C VAL A 45 5.82 -7.96 -34.83
N HIS A 46 5.59 -8.22 -33.55
CA HIS A 46 4.77 -9.34 -33.08
C HIS A 46 3.28 -9.13 -33.38
N ARG A 47 2.75 -7.93 -33.06
CA ARG A 47 1.37 -7.46 -33.29
C ARG A 47 0.25 -8.13 -32.49
N ASP A 48 0.52 -9.24 -31.83
CA ASP A 48 -0.45 -9.93 -30.95
C ASP A 48 0.18 -10.43 -29.64
N LEU A 49 0.95 -9.55 -28.99
CA LEU A 49 1.64 -9.90 -27.74
C LEU A 49 0.65 -9.85 -26.57
N HIS A 50 0.37 -11.00 -25.97
CA HIS A 50 -0.47 -11.14 -24.78
C HIS A 50 -0.16 -12.44 -24.03
N SER A 51 -0.66 -12.62 -22.80
CA SER A 51 -0.32 -13.77 -21.94
C SER A 51 -0.66 -15.16 -22.50
N LYS A 52 -1.62 -15.28 -23.42
CA LYS A 52 -1.87 -16.57 -24.11
C LYS A 52 -0.86 -16.90 -25.22
N ASN A 53 -0.10 -15.91 -25.70
CA ASN A 53 0.93 -16.03 -26.75
C ASN A 53 2.34 -16.01 -26.16
N VAL A 54 2.45 -16.09 -24.84
CA VAL A 54 3.70 -16.41 -24.14
C VAL A 54 3.53 -17.80 -23.54
N LEU A 55 4.40 -18.73 -23.90
CA LEU A 55 4.39 -20.10 -23.39
C LEU A 55 5.47 -20.27 -22.33
N ILE A 56 5.21 -21.09 -21.32
CA ILE A 56 6.19 -21.36 -20.26
C ILE A 56 6.74 -22.77 -20.42
N HIS A 57 8.06 -22.88 -20.59
CA HIS A 57 8.75 -24.16 -20.71
C HIS A 57 9.91 -24.26 -19.72
N ASN A 58 9.88 -25.24 -18.80
CA ASN A 58 10.83 -25.33 -17.68
C ASN A 58 10.94 -24.01 -16.90
N GLY A 59 9.83 -23.28 -16.75
CA GLY A 59 9.83 -21.95 -16.15
C GLY A 59 10.36 -20.82 -17.06
N GLU A 60 10.78 -21.06 -18.29
CA GLU A 60 11.22 -20.01 -19.21
C GLU A 60 10.07 -19.50 -20.08
N PRO A 61 9.84 -18.18 -20.18
CA PRO A 61 8.85 -17.64 -21.08
C PRO A 61 9.37 -17.58 -22.52
N LEU A 62 8.57 -18.08 -23.45
CA LEU A 62 8.85 -18.16 -24.87
C LEU A 62 7.74 -17.44 -25.64
N LEU A 63 8.10 -16.55 -26.56
CA LEU A 63 7.13 -15.92 -27.47
C LEU A 63 6.61 -16.95 -28.46
N ALA A 64 5.29 -16.96 -28.68
CA ALA A 64 4.60 -17.88 -29.56
C ALA A 64 3.54 -17.14 -30.39
N ASP A 65 2.97 -17.87 -31.36
CA ASP A 65 1.93 -17.40 -32.29
C ASP A 65 2.32 -16.15 -33.10
N PHE A 66 3.18 -16.37 -34.09
CA PHE A 66 3.57 -15.36 -35.08
C PHE A 66 2.56 -15.22 -36.23
N GLY A 67 1.34 -15.75 -36.10
CA GLY A 67 0.32 -15.74 -37.17
C GLY A 67 -0.11 -14.34 -37.61
N LEU A 68 0.09 -13.35 -36.73
CA LEU A 68 -0.20 -11.93 -36.98
C LEU A 68 1.06 -11.06 -37.14
N SER A 69 2.25 -11.66 -37.03
CA SER A 69 3.52 -10.95 -37.10
C SER A 69 3.78 -10.37 -38.50
N LYS A 70 4.53 -9.27 -38.55
CA LYS A 70 4.81 -8.54 -39.78
C LYS A 70 6.30 -8.27 -39.93
N SER A 71 6.84 -8.64 -41.09
CA SER A 71 8.18 -8.23 -41.51
C SER A 71 8.14 -6.78 -42.02
N LEU A 72 8.81 -5.88 -41.31
CA LEU A 72 8.96 -4.48 -41.72
C LEU A 72 9.83 -4.33 -42.97
N LEU A 73 10.63 -5.34 -43.31
CA LEU A 73 11.53 -5.35 -44.46
C LEU A 73 10.78 -5.57 -45.79
N GLU A 74 9.67 -6.31 -45.75
CA GLU A 74 8.92 -6.74 -46.95
C GLU A 74 7.69 -5.87 -47.25
N SER A 75 7.15 -5.16 -46.25
CA SER A 75 5.95 -4.32 -46.44
C SER A 75 6.29 -2.95 -47.04
N LYS A 76 5.84 -2.69 -48.28
CA LYS A 76 5.93 -1.37 -48.94
C LYS A 76 4.75 -0.43 -48.61
N ASP A 77 3.65 -0.97 -48.09
CA ASP A 77 2.44 -0.20 -47.82
C ASP A 77 2.25 0.02 -46.31
N GLY A 78 2.25 1.28 -45.88
CA GLY A 78 2.00 1.72 -44.49
C GLY A 78 0.53 1.66 -44.07
N TYR A 79 -0.28 0.84 -44.72
CA TYR A 79 -1.70 0.65 -44.45
C TYR A 79 -1.93 -0.65 -43.71
N MET A 80 -2.44 -0.55 -42.47
CA MET A 80 -2.93 -1.69 -41.70
C MET A 80 -4.37 -1.98 -42.12
N SER A 81 -4.63 -3.15 -42.73
CA SER A 81 -5.92 -3.47 -43.36
C SER A 81 -6.99 -3.98 -42.39
N GLU A 82 -6.64 -4.34 -41.14
CA GLU A 82 -7.60 -4.89 -40.16
C GLU A 82 -7.10 -4.72 -38.72
N ILE A 83 -8.02 -4.40 -37.79
CA ILE A 83 -7.76 -4.48 -36.34
C ILE A 83 -7.62 -5.97 -35.99
N ARG A 84 -6.49 -6.37 -35.41
CA ARG A 84 -6.21 -7.76 -35.03
C ARG A 84 -5.59 -7.79 -33.63
N GLY A 85 -5.84 -8.87 -32.90
CA GLY A 85 -5.32 -9.12 -31.56
C GLY A 85 -6.31 -8.92 -30.42
N VAL A 86 -5.92 -9.27 -29.21
CA VAL A 86 -6.77 -9.18 -28.01
C VAL A 86 -6.89 -7.73 -27.56
N GLN A 87 -8.09 -7.15 -27.66
CA GLN A 87 -8.36 -5.71 -27.51
C GLN A 87 -7.71 -5.03 -26.29
N ALA A 88 -7.63 -5.71 -25.15
CA ALA A 88 -6.98 -5.20 -23.92
C ALA A 88 -5.48 -4.89 -24.10
N TYR A 89 -4.79 -5.59 -25.00
CA TYR A 89 -3.35 -5.47 -25.24
C TYR A 89 -3.02 -4.66 -26.49
N VAL A 90 -4.02 -4.34 -27.32
CA VAL A 90 -3.81 -3.63 -28.58
C VAL A 90 -3.57 -2.16 -28.31
N ASP A 91 -2.54 -1.58 -28.93
CA ASP A 91 -2.30 -0.14 -28.90
C ASP A 91 -3.58 0.61 -29.30
N PRO A 92 -4.11 1.50 -28.45
CA PRO A 92 -5.37 2.17 -28.72
C PRO A 92 -5.35 2.97 -30.03
N LYS A 93 -4.17 3.44 -30.49
CA LYS A 93 -4.06 4.12 -31.79
C LYS A 93 -4.29 3.18 -32.98
N LEU A 94 -4.06 1.87 -32.83
CA LEU A 94 -4.36 0.85 -33.86
C LEU A 94 -5.84 0.53 -33.94
N LEU A 95 -6.58 0.64 -32.82
CA LEU A 95 -8.03 0.47 -32.78
C LEU A 95 -8.77 1.53 -33.61
N VAL A 96 -8.10 2.62 -33.99
CA VAL A 96 -8.68 3.82 -34.61
C VAL A 96 -8.26 4.00 -36.08
N LYS A 97 -7.64 2.99 -36.72
CA LYS A 97 -7.22 3.02 -38.15
C LYS A 97 -6.42 4.28 -38.52
N SER A 98 -5.30 4.53 -37.85
CA SER A 98 -4.36 5.60 -38.20
C SER A 98 -3.24 5.11 -39.15
N LYS A 99 -2.65 6.04 -39.93
CA LYS A 99 -1.45 5.74 -40.73
C LYS A 99 -0.25 5.60 -39.80
N PHE A 100 0.45 4.49 -39.90
CA PHE A 100 1.61 4.21 -39.06
C PHE A 100 2.90 4.15 -39.87
N ASN A 101 3.99 4.63 -39.25
CA ASN A 101 5.34 4.38 -39.72
C ASN A 101 5.91 3.16 -38.96
N ARG A 102 7.05 2.64 -39.43
CA ARG A 102 7.69 1.45 -38.84
C ARG A 102 8.03 1.59 -37.35
N HIS A 103 8.39 2.79 -36.89
CA HIS A 103 8.68 3.04 -35.48
C HIS A 103 7.44 2.89 -34.61
N HIS A 104 6.28 3.34 -35.08
CA HIS A 104 5.04 3.17 -34.34
C HIS A 104 4.59 1.71 -34.24
N GLU A 105 4.89 0.87 -35.24
CA GLU A 105 4.54 -0.56 -35.17
C GLU A 105 5.33 -1.27 -34.06
N LYS A 106 6.64 -0.99 -33.93
CA LYS A 106 7.44 -1.48 -32.79
C LYS A 106 6.93 -0.94 -31.45
N ALA A 107 6.62 0.35 -31.39
CA ALA A 107 6.07 0.99 -30.19
C ALA A 107 4.69 0.40 -29.78
N SER A 108 3.94 -0.20 -30.70
CA SER A 108 2.71 -0.93 -30.38
C SER A 108 3.00 -2.22 -29.59
N ASP A 109 4.04 -2.98 -29.95
CA ASP A 109 4.42 -4.15 -29.15
C ASP A 109 4.87 -3.73 -27.73
N ILE A 110 5.50 -2.55 -27.59
CA ILE A 110 5.86 -1.97 -26.29
C ILE A 110 4.62 -1.63 -25.46
N TYR A 111 3.55 -1.13 -26.08
CA TYR A 111 2.26 -0.93 -25.39
C TYR A 111 1.72 -2.26 -24.87
N SER A 112 1.65 -3.28 -25.72
CA SER A 112 1.18 -4.62 -25.34
C SER A 112 2.02 -5.22 -24.20
N PHE A 113 3.33 -5.01 -24.26
CA PHE A 113 4.25 -5.40 -23.18
C PHE A 113 3.96 -4.66 -21.87
N GLY A 114 3.63 -3.36 -21.90
CA GLY A 114 3.23 -2.61 -20.70
C GLY A 114 2.00 -3.20 -20.01
N VAL A 115 0.98 -3.59 -20.78
CA VAL A 115 -0.20 -4.29 -20.25
C VAL A 115 0.19 -5.66 -19.65
N LEU A 116 1.10 -6.38 -20.32
CA LEU A 116 1.62 -7.66 -19.85
C LEU A 116 2.43 -7.54 -18.55
N MET A 117 3.23 -6.48 -18.39
CA MET A 117 3.95 -6.20 -17.13
C MET A 117 2.98 -6.02 -15.96
N TRP A 118 1.87 -5.31 -16.18
CA TRP A 118 0.84 -5.14 -15.17
C TRP A 118 0.20 -6.48 -14.81
N GLU A 119 -0.19 -7.29 -15.80
CA GLU A 119 -0.78 -8.63 -15.59
C GLU A 119 0.19 -9.58 -14.87
N ILE A 120 1.48 -9.58 -15.22
CA ILE A 120 2.52 -10.38 -14.53
C ILE A 120 2.62 -9.98 -13.06
N TYR A 121 2.49 -8.69 -12.75
CA TYR A 121 2.59 -8.24 -11.36
C TYR A 121 1.35 -8.60 -10.56
N THR A 122 0.16 -8.34 -11.09
CA THR A 122 -1.10 -8.53 -10.38
C THR A 122 -1.57 -9.99 -10.38
N CYS A 123 -1.08 -10.78 -11.34
CA CYS A 123 -1.60 -12.10 -11.68
C CYS A 123 -3.12 -12.06 -11.98
N CYS A 124 -3.63 -10.92 -12.46
CA CYS A 124 -5.03 -10.70 -12.79
C CYS A 124 -5.19 -10.40 -14.29
N PRO A 125 -6.23 -10.93 -14.96
CA PRO A 125 -6.52 -10.58 -16.34
C PRO A 125 -6.76 -9.06 -16.50
N PRO A 126 -6.21 -8.41 -17.53
CA PRO A 126 -6.45 -7.00 -17.77
C PRO A 126 -7.90 -6.76 -18.21
N PHE A 127 -8.50 -5.75 -17.60
CA PHE A 127 -9.86 -5.26 -17.79
C PHE A 127 -10.93 -6.34 -17.58
N GLU A 128 -10.73 -7.22 -16.60
CA GLU A 128 -11.58 -8.40 -16.33
C GLU A 128 -13.09 -8.07 -16.19
N ASN A 129 -13.42 -6.87 -15.71
CA ASN A 129 -14.79 -6.42 -15.48
C ASN A 129 -15.41 -5.64 -16.66
N ASN A 130 -14.68 -5.42 -17.76
CA ASN A 130 -15.15 -4.62 -18.89
C ASN A 130 -15.68 -5.50 -20.03
N LYS A 131 -16.75 -5.05 -20.70
CA LYS A 131 -17.19 -5.65 -21.95
C LYS A 131 -16.28 -5.19 -23.08
N HIS A 132 -15.70 -6.12 -23.82
CA HIS A 132 -14.77 -5.85 -24.93
C HIS A 132 -15.54 -5.50 -26.23
N ASP A 133 -16.17 -4.33 -26.25
CA ASP A 133 -16.94 -3.79 -27.38
C ASP A 133 -16.29 -2.53 -27.97
N TYR A 134 -16.96 -1.86 -28.91
CA TYR A 134 -16.45 -0.63 -29.53
C TYR A 134 -16.31 0.53 -28.52
N ILE A 135 -17.12 0.55 -27.47
CA ILE A 135 -17.08 1.55 -26.40
C ILE A 135 -15.80 1.35 -25.59
N PHE A 136 -15.44 0.10 -25.28
CA PHE A 136 -14.17 -0.21 -24.64
C PHE A 136 -12.95 0.21 -25.48
N ALA A 137 -13.00 0.08 -26.81
CA ALA A 137 -11.94 0.58 -27.69
C ALA A 137 -11.76 2.10 -27.57
N ALA A 138 -12.87 2.82 -27.52
CA ALA A 138 -12.88 4.27 -27.33
C ALA A 138 -12.31 4.65 -25.95
N TRP A 139 -12.72 3.98 -24.87
CA TRP A 139 -12.18 4.22 -23.54
C TRP A 139 -10.67 4.03 -23.47
N LEU A 140 -10.14 2.95 -24.07
CA LEU A 140 -8.69 2.73 -24.15
C LEU A 140 -7.97 3.86 -24.90
N TYR A 141 -8.57 4.35 -25.99
CA TYR A 141 -8.04 5.47 -26.77
C TYR A 141 -8.01 6.77 -25.97
N PHE A 142 -9.01 6.99 -25.12
CA PHE A 142 -9.09 8.15 -24.22
C PHE A 142 -8.34 7.98 -22.90
N GLY A 143 -7.55 6.91 -22.78
CA GLY A 143 -6.60 6.76 -21.69
C GLY A 143 -7.10 5.91 -20.53
N LEU A 144 -8.20 5.16 -20.67
CA LEU A 144 -8.52 4.09 -19.72
C LEU A 144 -7.32 3.17 -19.57
N ARG A 145 -6.86 2.99 -18.34
CA ARG A 145 -5.74 2.14 -17.96
C ARG A 145 -6.10 1.36 -16.70
N GLU A 146 -5.33 0.33 -16.44
CA GLU A 146 -5.49 -0.47 -15.24
C GLU A 146 -5.03 0.28 -13.97
N GLU A 147 -5.60 -0.12 -12.84
CA GLU A 147 -5.33 0.49 -11.54
C GLU A 147 -4.00 0.01 -10.95
N ARG A 148 -3.29 0.91 -10.26
CA ARG A 148 -2.15 0.55 -9.40
C ARG A 148 -2.66 -0.33 -8.24
N LYS A 149 -1.91 -1.36 -7.86
CA LYS A 149 -2.22 -2.22 -6.69
C LYS A 149 -1.24 -1.95 -5.55
N VAL A 150 -1.77 -1.83 -4.33
CA VAL A 150 -1.01 -1.50 -3.11
C VAL A 150 0.23 -2.38 -2.97
N GLY A 151 1.38 -1.77 -2.66
CA GLY A 151 2.65 -2.48 -2.50
C GLY A 151 3.41 -2.75 -3.80
N MET A 152 2.99 -2.19 -4.94
CA MET A 152 3.79 -2.19 -6.17
C MET A 152 5.01 -1.27 -6.03
N PRO A 153 6.25 -1.74 -6.32
CA PRO A 153 7.42 -0.87 -6.36
C PRO A 153 7.23 0.27 -7.36
N MET A 154 7.52 1.50 -6.93
CA MET A 154 7.24 2.68 -7.75
C MET A 154 7.98 2.64 -9.09
N LYS A 155 9.22 2.15 -9.08
CA LYS A 155 10.02 1.96 -10.30
C LYS A 155 9.39 0.94 -11.26
N TYR A 156 8.76 -0.12 -10.75
CA TYR A 156 8.02 -1.06 -11.61
C TYR A 156 6.81 -0.39 -12.26
N ILE A 157 6.08 0.44 -11.50
CA ILE A 157 4.97 1.25 -12.00
C ILE A 157 5.43 2.19 -13.10
N GLU A 158 6.49 2.97 -12.86
CA GLU A 158 7.04 3.90 -13.83
C GLU A 158 7.41 3.22 -15.16
N ILE A 159 7.96 2.00 -15.11
CA ILE A 159 8.36 1.26 -16.31
C ILE A 159 7.13 0.91 -17.15
N TYR A 160 6.13 0.21 -16.58
CA TYR A 160 4.96 -0.18 -17.37
C TYR A 160 4.10 1.02 -17.77
N GLU A 161 4.07 2.09 -16.96
CA GLU A 161 3.33 3.31 -17.28
C GLU A 161 3.95 4.10 -18.44
N LYS A 162 5.28 4.08 -18.57
CA LYS A 162 5.96 4.59 -19.77
C LYS A 162 5.68 3.71 -20.99
N CYS A 163 5.62 2.38 -20.81
CA CYS A 163 5.37 1.45 -21.91
C CYS A 163 3.99 1.64 -22.56
N TRP A 164 2.93 1.88 -21.78
CA TRP A 164 1.57 2.05 -22.30
C TRP A 164 1.15 3.53 -22.53
N ASN A 165 2.14 4.42 -22.69
CA ASN A 165 1.91 5.85 -22.89
C ASN A 165 0.98 6.08 -24.11
N PRO A 166 -0.01 7.00 -24.02
CA PRO A 166 -0.87 7.34 -25.15
C PRO A 166 -0.11 7.81 -26.39
N ASP A 167 1.05 8.47 -26.22
CA ASP A 167 1.93 8.83 -27.31
C ASP A 167 3.00 7.75 -27.55
N PRO A 168 2.98 7.04 -28.70
CA PRO A 168 3.99 6.05 -29.05
C PRO A 168 5.42 6.59 -29.08
N SER A 169 5.61 7.89 -29.32
CA SER A 169 6.94 8.51 -29.35
C SER A 169 7.56 8.69 -27.96
N LEU A 170 6.74 8.65 -26.90
CA LEU A 170 7.18 8.74 -25.51
C LEU A 170 7.42 7.35 -24.89
N ARG A 171 7.12 6.26 -25.61
CA ARG A 171 7.36 4.90 -25.14
C ARG A 171 8.85 4.57 -25.22
N PRO A 172 9.42 3.91 -24.20
CA PRO A 172 10.85 3.64 -24.14
C PRO A 172 11.28 2.56 -25.13
N GLU A 173 12.58 2.58 -25.48
CA GLU A 173 13.20 1.49 -26.23
C GLU A 173 13.41 0.27 -25.31
N ILE A 174 13.42 -0.94 -25.88
CA ILE A 174 13.57 -2.18 -25.10
C ILE A 174 14.85 -2.18 -24.24
N SER A 175 15.93 -1.60 -24.74
CA SER A 175 17.19 -1.48 -24.01
C SER A 175 17.05 -0.65 -22.74
N ASP A 176 16.23 0.41 -22.76
CA ASP A 176 15.97 1.24 -21.59
C ASP A 176 15.13 0.50 -20.55
N ILE A 177 14.10 -0.22 -21.01
CA ILE A 177 13.24 -1.05 -20.14
C ILE A 177 14.07 -2.13 -19.43
N LEU A 178 14.95 -2.83 -20.16
CA LEU A 178 15.83 -3.86 -19.60
C LEU A 178 16.76 -3.27 -18.53
N ARG A 179 17.36 -2.11 -18.80
CA ARG A 179 18.22 -1.40 -17.84
C ARG A 179 17.45 -0.98 -16.59
N ASP A 180 16.23 -0.45 -16.74
CA ASP A 180 15.41 -0.03 -15.59
C ASP A 180 15.01 -1.24 -14.72
N LEU A 181 14.69 -2.39 -15.34
CA LEU A 181 14.42 -3.65 -14.65
C LEU A 181 15.67 -4.21 -13.94
N GLU A 182 16.85 -4.13 -14.54
CA GLU A 182 18.10 -4.52 -13.90
C GLU A 182 18.45 -3.64 -12.71
N CYS A 183 18.19 -2.34 -12.80
CA CYS A 183 18.38 -1.45 -11.66
C CYS A 183 17.36 -1.75 -10.54
N LEU A 184 16.12 -2.10 -10.88
CA LEU A 184 15.12 -2.52 -9.89
C LEU A 184 15.52 -3.83 -9.19
N GLU A 185 16.03 -4.81 -9.95
CA GLU A 185 16.52 -6.09 -9.42
C GLU A 185 17.69 -5.91 -8.42
N LYS A 186 18.56 -4.92 -8.67
CA LYS A 186 19.68 -4.58 -7.77
C LYS A 186 19.26 -3.82 -6.52
N GLU A 187 18.25 -2.94 -6.62
CA GLU A 187 17.73 -2.14 -5.50
C GLU A 187 17.01 -3.00 -4.45
N GLU A 188 16.38 -4.11 -4.84
CA GLU A 188 15.67 -5.00 -3.90
C GLU A 188 16.58 -6.04 -3.21
N GLY A 189 17.88 -6.00 -3.46
CA GLY A 189 18.88 -6.90 -2.89
C GLY A 189 18.79 -8.34 -3.40
N PRO A 190 19.92 -9.07 -3.54
CA PRO A 190 19.88 -10.48 -3.87
C PRO A 190 19.34 -11.26 -2.67
N THR A 191 18.19 -11.90 -2.82
CA THR A 191 17.89 -13.08 -2.00
C THR A 191 18.86 -14.18 -2.43
N CYS A 192 19.95 -14.30 -1.66
CA CYS A 192 21.07 -15.24 -1.78
C CYS A 192 22.12 -15.02 -2.90
N THR A 193 23.35 -14.83 -2.39
CA THR A 193 24.71 -15.08 -2.92
C THR A 193 25.45 -14.05 -3.81
N GLU A 194 26.56 -13.60 -3.21
CA GLU A 194 27.91 -13.26 -3.73
C GLU A 194 28.16 -11.95 -4.52
N GLN A 195 28.47 -10.93 -3.71
CA GLN A 195 29.49 -9.87 -3.78
C GLN A 195 30.15 -9.39 -5.10
N ASN A 196 30.29 -8.05 -5.08
CA ASN A 196 31.30 -7.15 -5.67
C ASN A 196 31.05 -6.55 -7.06
N ILE A 197 30.58 -5.30 -7.10
CA ILE A 197 30.98 -4.32 -8.14
C ILE A 197 31.17 -2.92 -7.53
N SER A 198 32.29 -2.32 -7.91
CA SER A 198 32.78 -0.96 -7.68
C SER A 198 31.97 0.15 -8.37
N LEU A 199 31.85 1.29 -7.67
CA LEU A 199 31.18 2.53 -8.07
C LEU A 199 31.94 3.31 -9.16
N THR A 200 31.20 3.84 -10.14
CA THR A 200 31.53 5.12 -10.80
C THR A 200 30.23 5.87 -11.11
N GLU A 201 30.06 7.03 -10.48
CA GLU A 201 28.97 7.97 -10.73
C GLU A 201 29.24 8.83 -11.98
N SER A 202 28.17 9.23 -12.66
CA SER A 202 28.19 10.46 -13.47
C SER A 202 26.79 11.10 -13.48
N PRO A 203 26.68 12.44 -13.45
CA PRO A 203 25.42 13.15 -13.25
C PRO A 203 24.67 13.35 -14.57
N VAL A 204 23.38 13.05 -14.62
CA VAL A 204 22.52 13.39 -15.77
C VAL A 204 21.86 14.75 -15.52
N GLN A 205 22.20 15.69 -16.41
CA GLN A 205 21.57 17.01 -16.52
C GLN A 205 20.16 16.90 -17.10
N TYR A 206 19.21 17.65 -16.52
CA TYR A 206 17.89 17.86 -17.10
C TYR A 206 18.00 18.73 -18.36
N SER A 207 17.73 18.15 -19.53
CA SER A 207 17.58 18.89 -20.79
C SER A 207 16.12 19.20 -21.06
N THR A 208 15.88 20.45 -21.41
CA THR A 208 14.60 21.09 -21.78
C THR A 208 13.78 20.35 -22.84
N ILE A 209 12.46 20.43 -22.64
CA ILE A 209 11.35 19.98 -23.49
C ILE A 209 11.50 20.46 -24.96
N PRO A 210 11.40 19.57 -25.96
CA PRO A 210 11.22 20.00 -27.34
C PRO A 210 9.79 20.50 -27.55
N LYS A 211 9.64 21.78 -27.88
CA LYS A 211 8.45 22.34 -28.51
C LYS A 211 8.36 21.81 -29.94
N ASN A 212 7.50 20.83 -30.20
CA ASN A 212 6.87 20.61 -31.49
C ASN A 212 5.62 19.75 -31.31
N LEU A 213 4.44 20.38 -31.36
CA LEU A 213 3.15 19.68 -31.40
C LEU A 213 2.99 18.93 -32.73
N PRO A 214 2.39 17.72 -32.75
CA PRO A 214 2.04 17.04 -33.98
C PRO A 214 0.99 17.80 -34.81
N ASN A 215 1.03 17.58 -36.12
CA ASN A 215 0.22 18.23 -37.14
C ASN A 215 -1.31 18.05 -36.91
N TYR A 216 -1.97 19.14 -36.48
CA TYR A 216 -3.36 19.22 -35.98
C TYR A 216 -4.44 18.73 -36.98
N THR A 217 -4.13 18.71 -38.28
CA THR A 217 -5.12 18.50 -39.35
C THR A 217 -5.54 17.04 -39.54
N ALA A 218 -4.65 16.07 -39.24
CA ALA A 218 -4.96 14.64 -39.31
C ALA A 218 -5.73 14.14 -38.08
N GLN A 219 -5.53 14.78 -36.92
CA GLN A 219 -6.33 14.55 -35.71
C GLN A 219 -7.78 15.02 -35.89
N MET A 220 -8.02 16.15 -36.57
CA MET A 220 -9.38 16.68 -36.78
C MET A 220 -10.27 15.84 -37.72
N GLN A 221 -9.70 15.21 -38.74
CA GLN A 221 -10.46 14.37 -39.70
C GLN A 221 -10.85 12.98 -39.15
N LEU A 222 -10.18 12.52 -38.10
CA LEU A 222 -10.47 11.25 -37.41
C LEU A 222 -11.26 11.47 -36.12
N HIS A 223 -11.07 12.63 -35.47
CA HIS A 223 -12.02 13.15 -34.50
C HIS A 223 -13.41 13.14 -35.15
N SER A 224 -13.64 13.63 -36.36
CA SER A 224 -14.97 13.60 -36.99
C SER A 224 -15.57 12.21 -37.23
N ILE A 225 -14.80 11.18 -37.61
CA ILE A 225 -15.34 9.83 -37.90
C ILE A 225 -15.67 9.07 -36.61
N LEU A 226 -14.80 9.14 -35.59
CA LEU A 226 -15.09 8.57 -34.27
C LEU A 226 -16.15 9.38 -33.52
N THR A 227 -16.15 10.70 -33.66
CA THR A 227 -17.07 11.60 -32.94
C THR A 227 -18.46 11.65 -33.52
N VAL A 228 -18.73 11.27 -34.76
CA VAL A 228 -20.14 11.27 -35.23
C VAL A 228 -20.93 10.17 -34.51
N ASP A 229 -20.39 8.96 -34.41
CA ASP A 229 -21.02 7.88 -33.63
C ASP A 229 -20.81 8.05 -32.11
N LEU A 230 -19.64 8.53 -31.64
CA LEU A 230 -19.38 8.73 -30.20
C LEU A 230 -20.03 10.00 -29.59
N LYS A 231 -20.14 11.12 -30.32
CA LYS A 231 -20.93 12.28 -29.84
C LYS A 231 -22.42 11.96 -29.78
N GLN A 232 -22.90 11.05 -30.65
CA GLN A 232 -24.26 10.54 -30.57
C GLN A 232 -24.45 9.54 -29.41
N SER A 233 -23.36 8.96 -28.87
CA SER A 233 -23.43 7.95 -27.79
C SER A 233 -23.00 8.43 -26.40
N ILE A 234 -22.29 9.56 -26.28
CA ILE A 234 -21.93 10.12 -24.97
C ILE A 234 -23.14 10.85 -24.41
N THR A 235 -23.80 10.18 -23.50
CA THR A 235 -24.91 10.71 -22.70
C THR A 235 -24.45 10.90 -21.26
N LEU A 236 -25.30 11.53 -20.45
CA LEU A 236 -25.11 11.58 -19.00
C LEU A 236 -24.86 10.19 -18.40
N ASP A 237 -25.51 9.15 -18.91
CA ASP A 237 -25.35 7.76 -18.45
C ASP A 237 -23.91 7.25 -18.57
N THR A 238 -23.11 7.81 -19.48
CA THR A 238 -21.69 7.45 -19.60
C THR A 238 -20.83 8.04 -18.48
N PHE A 239 -21.22 9.18 -17.92
CA PHE A 239 -20.54 9.85 -16.80
C PHE A 239 -20.95 9.29 -15.44
N LEU A 240 -22.20 8.82 -15.28
CA LEU A 240 -22.72 8.34 -13.99
C LEU A 240 -21.81 7.29 -13.31
N PRO A 241 -21.27 6.27 -13.99
CA PRO A 241 -20.35 5.32 -13.37
C PRO A 241 -19.05 5.97 -12.88
N LEU A 242 -18.56 7.00 -13.58
CA LEU A 242 -17.36 7.74 -13.18
C LEU A 242 -17.62 8.60 -11.94
N PHE A 243 -18.80 9.23 -11.87
CA PHE A 243 -19.23 10.00 -10.70
C PHE A 243 -19.37 9.10 -9.48
N GLU A 244 -20.04 7.96 -9.66
CA GLU A 244 -20.19 6.96 -8.60
C GLU A 244 -18.83 6.45 -8.09
N LYS A 245 -17.85 6.27 -8.99
CA LYS A 245 -16.50 5.88 -8.59
C LYS A 245 -15.83 6.93 -7.70
N ILE A 246 -15.98 8.23 -7.98
CA ILE A 246 -15.47 9.30 -7.10
C ILE A 246 -16.18 9.27 -5.73
N HIS A 247 -17.50 9.09 -5.71
CA HIS A 247 -18.26 8.93 -4.47
C HIS A 247 -17.77 7.72 -3.65
N GLN A 248 -17.48 6.60 -4.31
CA GLN A 248 -16.92 5.41 -3.67
C GLN A 248 -15.51 5.67 -3.13
N LEU A 249 -14.61 6.28 -3.91
CA LEU A 249 -13.27 6.65 -3.49
C LEU A 249 -13.31 7.54 -2.24
N ARG A 250 -14.18 8.55 -2.23
CA ARG A 250 -14.40 9.40 -1.06
C ARG A 250 -14.88 8.61 0.17
N LYS A 251 -15.87 7.73 0.01
CA LYS A 251 -16.41 6.91 1.13
C LYS A 251 -15.32 6.02 1.74
N THR A 252 -14.46 5.46 0.90
CA THR A 252 -13.31 4.67 1.35
C THR A 252 -12.19 5.52 1.94
N TRP A 253 -12.09 6.79 1.53
CA TRP A 253 -11.13 7.73 2.09
C TRP A 253 -11.57 8.22 3.46
N ILE A 254 -10.92 7.68 4.48
CA ILE A 254 -11.17 7.98 5.87
C ILE A 254 -9.83 8.44 6.46
N PRO A 255 -9.68 9.71 6.91
CA PRO A 255 -8.42 10.26 7.42
C PRO A 255 -8.12 9.77 8.84
N LEU A 256 -8.22 8.46 9.04
CA LEU A 256 -8.04 7.75 10.29
C LEU A 256 -6.82 6.82 10.09
N ASN A 257 -5.99 6.64 11.12
CA ASN A 257 -4.80 5.78 11.08
C ASN A 257 -3.60 6.26 10.23
N MET A 258 -3.32 7.56 10.09
CA MET A 258 -2.07 8.02 9.44
C MET A 258 -0.93 8.17 10.46
N GLN A 259 0.12 7.37 10.34
CA GLN A 259 1.28 7.42 11.23
C GLN A 259 2.40 8.32 10.72
N LEU A 260 2.66 8.26 9.41
CA LEU A 260 3.74 8.98 8.74
C LEU A 260 3.16 9.98 7.72
N ASN A 261 4.00 10.94 7.30
CA ASN A 261 3.70 11.90 6.23
C ASN A 261 2.33 12.58 6.39
N LYS A 262 2.00 12.98 7.62
CA LYS A 262 0.63 13.40 7.99
C LYS A 262 0.21 14.68 7.27
N LYS A 263 1.12 15.61 7.01
CA LYS A 263 0.80 16.87 6.32
C LYS A 263 0.50 16.57 4.86
N MET A 264 1.39 15.83 4.19
CA MET A 264 1.22 15.36 2.81
C MET A 264 -0.09 14.59 2.63
N CYS A 265 -0.35 13.60 3.48
CA CYS A 265 -1.55 12.78 3.37
C CYS A 265 -2.84 13.58 3.61
N ARG A 266 -2.86 14.53 4.54
CA ARG A 266 -4.02 15.42 4.75
C ARG A 266 -4.27 16.31 3.54
N ARG A 267 -3.20 16.84 2.94
CA ARG A 267 -3.31 17.72 1.76
C ARG A 267 -3.85 16.96 0.55
N LEU A 268 -3.30 15.80 0.27
CA LEU A 268 -3.78 14.91 -0.78
C LEU A 268 -5.20 14.39 -0.50
N GLY A 269 -5.50 14.08 0.75
CA GLY A 269 -6.86 13.74 1.17
C GLY A 269 -7.87 14.86 0.93
N GLN A 270 -7.43 16.13 1.01
CA GLN A 270 -8.26 17.27 0.64
C GLN A 270 -8.57 17.29 -0.86
N CYS A 271 -7.66 16.85 -1.72
CA CYS A 271 -7.93 16.72 -3.17
C CYS A 271 -9.12 15.77 -3.43
N ILE A 272 -9.19 14.65 -2.70
CA ILE A 272 -10.29 13.68 -2.81
C ILE A 272 -11.63 14.31 -2.35
N ILE A 273 -11.60 15.12 -1.29
CA ILE A 273 -12.78 15.83 -0.77
C ILE A 273 -13.25 16.90 -1.77
N ASP A 274 -12.32 17.68 -2.31
CA ASP A 274 -12.61 18.73 -3.29
C ASP A 274 -13.12 18.12 -4.60
N ALA A 275 -12.61 16.96 -4.99
CA ALA A 275 -13.11 16.20 -6.13
C ALA A 275 -14.58 15.83 -5.94
N GLU A 276 -14.94 15.17 -4.83
CA GLU A 276 -16.33 14.86 -4.51
C GLU A 276 -17.22 16.11 -4.52
N HIS A 277 -16.75 17.20 -3.91
CA HIS A 277 -17.52 18.44 -3.86
C HIS A 277 -17.80 19.03 -5.25
N ASN A 278 -16.81 19.01 -6.14
CA ASN A 278 -16.98 19.42 -7.53
C ASN A 278 -17.96 18.50 -8.27
N ILE A 279 -17.94 17.19 -8.03
CA ILE A 279 -18.90 16.25 -8.61
C ILE A 279 -20.31 16.54 -8.12
N CYS A 280 -20.52 16.68 -6.81
CA CYS A 280 -21.82 17.05 -6.25
C CYS A 280 -22.34 18.37 -6.84
N THR A 281 -21.45 19.35 -7.03
CA THR A 281 -21.83 20.64 -7.63
C THR A 281 -22.25 20.48 -9.09
N LEU A 282 -21.47 19.71 -9.86
CA LEU A 282 -21.77 19.39 -11.25
C LEU A 282 -23.08 18.62 -11.38
N GLU A 283 -23.30 17.56 -10.59
CA GLU A 283 -24.53 16.76 -10.58
C GLU A 283 -25.79 17.60 -10.30
N ASN A 284 -25.67 18.64 -9.47
CA ASN A 284 -26.76 19.58 -9.21
C ASN A 284 -26.99 20.59 -10.34
N GLN A 285 -25.98 20.86 -11.17
CA GLN A 285 -26.05 21.81 -12.29
C GLN A 285 -26.47 21.16 -13.60
N LEU A 286 -26.19 19.87 -13.78
CA LEU A 286 -26.50 19.13 -15.00
C LEU A 286 -28.01 19.12 -15.28
N ASP A 287 -28.41 19.64 -16.43
CA ASP A 287 -29.79 19.51 -16.90
C ASP A 287 -30.01 18.09 -17.46
N ILE A 288 -30.99 17.37 -16.89
CA ILE A 288 -31.37 16.01 -17.32
C ILE A 288 -31.92 16.02 -18.77
N ARG A 289 -32.21 17.19 -19.34
CA ARG A 289 -32.66 17.39 -20.73
C ARG A 289 -31.48 17.46 -21.71
N ALA A 290 -30.75 16.35 -21.81
CA ALA A 290 -29.89 15.87 -22.92
C ALA A 290 -28.80 16.77 -23.57
N ASP A 291 -28.82 18.10 -23.46
CA ASP A 291 -27.92 19.02 -24.19
C ASP A 291 -27.05 19.88 -23.25
N ASP A 292 -26.62 19.33 -22.12
CA ASP A 292 -25.76 20.07 -21.19
C ASP A 292 -24.36 20.31 -21.82
N PRO A 293 -23.83 21.55 -21.81
CA PRO A 293 -22.53 21.89 -22.39
C PRO A 293 -21.34 21.13 -21.79
N PHE A 294 -21.49 20.58 -20.59
CA PHE A 294 -20.47 19.76 -19.95
C PHE A 294 -20.38 18.37 -20.59
N ILE A 295 -21.49 17.82 -21.11
CA ILE A 295 -21.56 16.45 -21.66
C ILE A 295 -20.94 16.44 -23.06
N THR A 296 -19.62 16.45 -23.08
CA THR A 296 -18.82 16.40 -24.30
C THR A 296 -17.81 15.27 -24.20
N LEU A 297 -17.38 14.78 -25.37
CA LEU A 297 -16.29 13.81 -25.42
C LEU A 297 -15.03 14.35 -24.74
N GLU A 298 -14.69 15.62 -24.96
CA GLU A 298 -13.50 16.26 -24.38
C GLU A 298 -13.54 16.22 -22.85
N ASN A 299 -14.66 16.65 -22.25
CA ASN A 299 -14.83 16.58 -20.80
C ASN A 299 -14.87 15.15 -20.29
N TYR A 300 -15.40 14.19 -21.06
CA TYR A 300 -15.36 12.79 -20.68
C TYR A 300 -13.90 12.29 -20.56
N VAL A 301 -13.04 12.63 -21.53
CA VAL A 301 -11.60 12.30 -21.47
C VAL A 301 -10.92 12.97 -20.27
N SER A 302 -11.15 14.27 -20.10
CA SER A 302 -10.61 15.04 -18.98
C SER A 302 -11.06 14.47 -17.64
N PHE A 303 -12.30 14.00 -17.56
CA PHE A 303 -12.87 13.37 -16.36
C PHE A 303 -12.22 12.02 -16.06
N GLN A 304 -11.96 11.20 -17.09
CA GLN A 304 -11.22 9.96 -16.89
C GLN A 304 -9.79 10.23 -16.40
N ALA A 305 -9.12 11.27 -16.92
CA ALA A 305 -7.80 11.67 -16.43
C ALA A 305 -7.85 12.14 -14.97
N PHE A 306 -8.85 12.97 -14.64
CA PHE A 306 -9.11 13.41 -13.28
C PHE A 306 -9.31 12.23 -12.33
N LEU A 307 -10.19 11.29 -12.66
CA LEU A 307 -10.45 10.09 -11.87
C LEU A 307 -9.19 9.25 -11.63
N ARG A 308 -8.38 9.02 -12.68
CA ARG A 308 -7.08 8.31 -12.55
C ARG A 308 -6.12 9.03 -11.60
N ASN A 309 -6.11 10.37 -11.61
CA ASN A 309 -5.30 11.14 -10.69
C ASN A 309 -5.81 10.98 -9.24
N ILE A 310 -7.13 11.01 -8.98
CA ILE A 310 -7.70 10.76 -7.64
C ILE A 310 -7.37 9.35 -7.14
N GLU A 311 -7.44 8.35 -8.01
CA GLU A 311 -7.04 6.97 -7.69
C GLU A 311 -5.56 6.88 -7.34
N SER A 312 -4.69 7.55 -8.12
CA SER A 312 -3.25 7.62 -7.87
C SER A 312 -2.94 8.34 -6.56
N ILE A 313 -3.68 9.40 -6.23
CA ILE A 313 -3.61 10.10 -4.96
C ILE A 313 -3.96 9.16 -3.81
N LYS A 314 -5.10 8.46 -3.89
CA LYS A 314 -5.52 7.50 -2.86
C LYS A 314 -4.47 6.40 -2.67
N TYR A 315 -3.99 5.82 -3.77
CA TYR A 315 -2.92 4.83 -3.76
C TYR A 315 -1.67 5.35 -3.06
N PHE A 316 -1.24 6.56 -3.41
CA PHE A 316 -0.05 7.16 -2.82
C PHE A 316 -0.20 7.33 -1.32
N ILE A 317 -1.33 7.90 -0.86
CA ILE A 317 -1.62 8.03 0.58
C ILE A 317 -1.56 6.66 1.29
N GLU A 318 -2.15 5.61 0.71
CA GLU A 318 -2.11 4.26 1.30
C GLU A 318 -0.69 3.73 1.45
N ASN A 319 0.22 4.04 0.52
CA ASN A 319 1.62 3.62 0.62
C ASN A 319 2.43 4.47 1.61
N ILE A 320 2.17 5.77 1.72
CA ILE A 320 3.04 6.69 2.48
C ILE A 320 2.56 6.97 3.91
N SER A 321 1.31 6.61 4.21
CA SER A 321 0.72 6.81 5.54
C SER A 321 1.28 5.87 6.60
N GLN A 322 1.92 4.78 6.18
CA GLN A 322 2.41 3.69 7.01
C GLN A 322 3.79 3.20 6.58
N ILE A 323 4.57 2.69 7.53
CA ILE A 323 5.93 2.23 7.26
C ILE A 323 5.96 1.08 6.24
N GLY A 324 4.99 0.15 6.26
CA GLY A 324 4.97 -1.00 5.36
C GLY A 324 4.86 -0.62 3.88
N GLY A 325 4.11 0.42 3.53
CA GLY A 325 4.01 0.89 2.15
C GLY A 325 5.16 1.81 1.73
N LEU A 326 5.81 2.45 2.72
CA LEU A 326 6.84 3.46 2.48
C LEU A 326 8.11 2.88 1.85
N LYS A 327 8.35 1.56 2.03
CA LYS A 327 9.51 0.84 1.46
C LYS A 327 9.76 1.22 0.00
N SER A 328 8.70 1.34 -0.80
CA SER A 328 8.77 1.67 -2.24
C SER A 328 9.37 3.05 -2.56
N PHE A 329 9.51 3.93 -1.56
CA PHE A 329 10.06 5.28 -1.70
C PHE A 329 11.40 5.48 -0.97
N VAL A 330 11.83 4.50 -0.15
CA VAL A 330 13.02 4.60 0.68
C VAL A 330 14.24 4.10 -0.08
N ARG A 331 15.30 4.91 -0.13
CA ARG A 331 16.63 4.49 -0.62
C ARG A 331 17.67 4.68 0.47
N VAL A 332 18.57 3.72 0.63
CA VAL A 332 19.71 3.82 1.54
C VAL A 332 20.98 4.07 0.71
N ILE A 333 21.65 5.20 0.96
CA ILE A 333 22.90 5.59 0.28
C ILE A 333 23.93 5.86 1.37
N ASP A 334 25.00 5.05 1.44
CA ASP A 334 26.10 5.23 2.40
C ASP A 334 25.60 5.50 3.84
N SER A 335 24.69 4.63 4.31
CA SER A 335 24.02 4.73 5.63
C SER A 335 23.06 5.92 5.83
N THR A 336 22.80 6.73 4.80
CA THR A 336 21.82 7.82 4.83
C THR A 336 20.53 7.42 4.14
N ILE A 337 19.38 7.76 4.75
CA ILE A 337 18.06 7.51 4.17
C ILE A 337 17.68 8.67 3.24
N SER A 338 17.35 8.36 1.98
CA SER A 338 16.89 9.31 0.96
C SER A 338 15.44 9.01 0.56
N LEU A 339 14.57 10.02 0.69
CA LEU A 339 13.15 9.98 0.32
C LEU A 339 12.80 10.90 -0.88
N ASN A 340 13.75 11.15 -1.78
CA ASN A 340 13.52 12.04 -2.94
C ASN A 340 12.40 11.53 -3.87
N LEU A 341 12.22 10.21 -4.00
CA LEU A 341 11.11 9.63 -4.77
C LEU A 341 9.74 10.02 -4.19
N LEU A 342 9.63 10.01 -2.86
CA LEU A 342 8.42 10.42 -2.13
C LEU A 342 8.08 11.89 -2.46
N LYS A 343 9.08 12.78 -2.39
CA LYS A 343 8.92 14.21 -2.69
C LYS A 343 8.45 14.43 -4.13
N ASN A 344 9.10 13.76 -5.08
CA ASN A 344 8.82 13.93 -6.50
C ASN A 344 7.42 13.45 -6.87
N GLU A 345 7.01 12.27 -6.38
CA GLU A 345 5.68 11.73 -6.68
C GLU A 345 4.57 12.59 -6.04
N TYR A 346 4.77 13.10 -4.81
CA TYR A 346 3.81 14.01 -4.20
C TYR A 346 3.60 15.30 -5.01
N ILE A 347 4.69 15.93 -5.44
CA ILE A 347 4.62 17.16 -6.26
C ILE A 347 3.91 16.88 -7.57
N LYS A 348 4.28 15.78 -8.25
CA LYS A 348 3.65 15.35 -9.50
C LYS A 348 2.15 15.16 -9.35
N LEU A 349 1.70 14.44 -8.32
CA LEU A 349 0.27 14.18 -8.09
C LEU A 349 -0.53 15.47 -7.88
N LEU A 350 0.01 16.44 -7.13
CA LEU A 350 -0.62 17.75 -6.95
C LEU A 350 -0.67 18.57 -8.24
N THR A 351 0.40 18.53 -9.04
CA THR A 351 0.43 19.20 -10.34
C THR A 351 -0.63 18.63 -11.28
N GLU A 352 -0.66 17.30 -11.44
CA GLU A 352 -1.63 16.61 -12.28
C GLU A 352 -3.08 16.82 -11.81
N PHE A 353 -3.32 16.89 -10.50
CA PHE A 353 -4.63 17.21 -9.94
C PHE A 353 -5.08 18.61 -10.36
N ASN A 354 -4.22 19.62 -10.20
CA ASN A 354 -4.54 21.01 -10.56
C ASN A 354 -4.74 21.19 -12.07
N GLU A 355 -3.96 20.49 -12.89
CA GLU A 355 -4.16 20.43 -14.34
C GLU A 355 -5.52 19.83 -14.69
N SER A 356 -5.89 18.73 -14.03
CA SER A 356 -7.19 18.09 -14.23
C SER A 356 -8.37 18.98 -13.80
N ILE A 357 -8.27 19.65 -12.64
CA ILE A 357 -9.26 20.62 -12.17
C ILE A 357 -9.43 21.76 -13.17
N SER A 358 -8.32 22.29 -13.69
CA SER A 358 -8.34 23.36 -14.69
C SER A 358 -8.98 22.90 -16.01
N SER A 359 -8.66 21.68 -16.46
CA SER A 359 -9.21 21.13 -17.70
C SER A 359 -10.73 20.91 -17.67
N LEU A 360 -11.28 20.65 -16.49
CA LEU A 360 -12.72 20.45 -16.26
C LEU A 360 -13.43 21.73 -15.82
N ASN A 361 -12.72 22.86 -15.72
CA ASN A 361 -13.22 24.13 -15.16
C ASN A 361 -13.83 23.96 -13.77
N PHE A 362 -13.27 23.07 -12.95
CA PHE A 362 -13.69 22.87 -11.56
C PHE A 362 -13.06 23.92 -10.64
N GLU A 363 -13.68 24.16 -9.49
CA GLU A 363 -13.13 25.06 -8.48
C GLU A 363 -12.07 24.31 -7.63
N SER A 364 -10.90 24.92 -7.45
CA SER A 364 -9.86 24.39 -6.56
C SER A 364 -9.82 25.15 -5.24
N ARG A 365 -9.90 24.43 -4.11
CA ARG A 365 -9.62 24.99 -2.77
C ARG A 365 -8.15 24.83 -2.37
N ILE A 366 -7.34 24.21 -3.22
CA ILE A 366 -5.93 23.87 -3.00
C ILE A 366 -5.06 24.88 -3.76
N ASN A 367 -5.09 26.15 -3.33
CA ASN A 367 -4.24 27.20 -3.89
C ASN A 367 -3.13 27.58 -2.90
N LYS A 368 -1.97 26.92 -3.00
CA LYS A 368 -0.75 27.28 -2.27
C LYS A 368 0.38 27.56 -3.26
N GLN A 369 1.33 28.43 -2.91
CA GLN A 369 2.52 28.66 -3.73
C GLN A 369 3.43 27.42 -3.69
N VAL A 370 4.20 27.19 -4.76
CA VAL A 370 5.10 26.02 -4.88
C VAL A 370 6.09 25.94 -3.71
N SER A 371 6.57 27.07 -3.20
CA SER A 371 7.47 27.14 -2.03
C SER A 371 6.83 26.57 -0.75
N ASP A 372 5.53 26.79 -0.56
CA ASP A 372 4.80 26.29 0.61
C ASP A 372 4.60 24.78 0.53
N ILE A 373 4.44 24.26 -0.70
CA ILE A 373 4.32 22.82 -0.98
C ILE A 373 5.64 22.12 -0.65
N THR A 374 6.78 22.68 -1.09
CA THR A 374 8.09 22.05 -0.87
C THR A 374 8.47 22.02 0.61
N SER A 375 8.19 23.08 1.35
CA SER A 375 8.49 23.17 2.80
C SER A 375 7.69 22.15 3.61
N GLU A 376 6.39 22.02 3.34
CA GLU A 376 5.51 21.06 4.02
C GLU A 376 5.98 19.60 3.83
N VAL A 377 6.49 19.29 2.64
CA VAL A 377 7.03 17.97 2.29
C VAL A 377 8.36 17.72 2.97
N ASP A 378 9.25 18.71 3.02
CA ASP A 378 10.56 18.57 3.64
C ASP A 378 10.45 18.28 5.14
N ASP A 379 9.50 18.93 5.84
CA ASP A 379 9.21 18.62 7.25
C ASP A 379 8.75 17.16 7.46
N ASP A 380 7.82 16.68 6.63
CA ASP A 380 7.28 15.31 6.73
C ASP A 380 8.36 14.27 6.40
N ILE A 381 9.25 14.57 5.44
CA ILE A 381 10.41 13.76 5.10
C ILE A 381 11.39 13.68 6.29
N GLU A 382 11.69 14.79 6.94
CA GLU A 382 12.59 14.81 8.10
C GLU A 382 12.02 14.02 9.27
N GLU A 383 10.72 14.17 9.58
CA GLU A 383 10.03 13.38 10.61
C GLU A 383 10.08 11.88 10.28
N THR A 384 9.87 11.53 9.01
CA THR A 384 9.89 10.15 8.53
C THR A 384 11.29 9.53 8.59
N ILE A 385 12.34 10.26 8.22
CA ILE A 385 13.73 9.79 8.35
C ILE A 385 14.05 9.49 9.81
N LYS A 386 13.75 10.42 10.73
CA LYS A 386 13.97 10.21 12.17
C LYS A 386 13.21 9.00 12.70
N PHE A 387 11.99 8.78 12.22
CA PHE A 387 11.20 7.60 12.59
C PHE A 387 11.87 6.31 12.13
N ILE A 388 12.35 6.25 10.88
CA ILE A 388 13.05 5.07 10.35
C ILE A 388 14.35 4.81 11.11
N GLU A 389 15.16 5.85 11.37
CA GLU A 389 16.41 5.73 12.14
C GLU A 389 16.17 5.22 13.57
N ALA A 390 15.12 5.70 14.23
CA ALA A 390 14.71 5.22 15.54
C ALA A 390 14.29 3.75 15.50
N LEU A 391 13.58 3.33 14.45
CA LEU A 391 13.20 1.94 14.24
C LEU A 391 14.41 1.05 13.97
N GLN A 392 15.34 1.52 13.14
CA GLN A 392 16.58 0.85 12.77
C GLN A 392 17.45 0.54 13.99
N CYS A 393 17.36 1.27 15.10
CA CYS A 393 18.09 0.91 16.33
C CYS A 393 17.81 -0.53 16.85
N ASN A 394 16.77 -1.19 16.35
CA ASN A 394 16.44 -2.59 16.67
C ASN A 394 16.91 -3.60 15.61
N PHE A 395 17.52 -3.16 14.51
CA PHE A 395 17.84 -3.98 13.35
C PHE A 395 19.22 -3.63 12.78
N ASP A 396 19.96 -4.64 12.30
CA ASP A 396 21.28 -4.40 11.72
C ASP A 396 21.19 -3.67 10.36
N GLU A 397 20.14 -3.92 9.58
CA GLU A 397 19.91 -3.35 8.24
C GLU A 397 18.46 -2.89 8.05
N VAL A 398 18.27 -1.77 7.33
CA VAL A 398 16.94 -1.18 7.04
C VAL A 398 16.08 -2.09 6.15
N ASP A 399 16.70 -2.78 5.18
CA ASP A 399 15.96 -3.70 4.31
C ASP A 399 15.42 -4.91 5.07
N TYR A 400 16.21 -5.42 6.03
CA TYR A 400 15.76 -6.46 6.94
C TYR A 400 14.60 -5.99 7.81
N MET A 401 14.63 -4.74 8.29
CA MET A 401 13.53 -4.15 9.05
C MET A 401 12.23 -4.13 8.23
N PHE A 402 12.24 -3.63 6.98
CA PHE A 402 11.04 -3.63 6.14
C PHE A 402 10.56 -5.06 5.84
N GLY A 403 11.47 -5.97 5.48
CA GLY A 403 11.12 -7.38 5.22
C GLY A 403 10.52 -8.08 6.45
N PHE A 404 11.04 -7.78 7.65
CA PHE A 404 10.49 -8.28 8.91
C PHE A 404 9.08 -7.74 9.15
N ILE A 405 8.86 -6.43 9.00
CA ILE A 405 7.53 -5.81 9.15
C ILE A 405 6.51 -6.44 8.19
N ASP A 406 6.89 -6.65 6.93
CA ASP A 406 6.02 -7.28 5.92
C ASP A 406 5.67 -8.72 6.28
N GLN A 407 6.64 -9.51 6.75
CA GLN A 407 6.41 -10.89 7.21
C GLN A 407 5.39 -10.92 8.35
N ILE A 408 5.53 -10.03 9.34
CA ILE A 408 4.62 -9.96 10.48
C ILE A 408 3.22 -9.54 10.02
N ASN A 409 3.12 -8.48 9.22
CA ASN A 409 1.84 -7.99 8.70
C ASN A 409 1.11 -9.08 7.88
N ASN A 410 1.84 -9.85 7.08
CA ASN A 410 1.27 -10.98 6.32
C ASN A 410 0.87 -12.14 7.24
N SER A 411 1.65 -12.46 8.27
CA SER A 411 1.30 -13.48 9.26
C SER A 411 0.04 -13.10 10.05
N ILE A 412 -0.15 -11.81 10.35
CA ILE A 412 -1.36 -11.30 11.00
C ILE A 412 -2.57 -11.48 10.06
N LYS A 413 -2.42 -11.14 8.77
CA LYS A 413 -3.51 -11.22 7.77
C LYS A 413 -3.92 -12.64 7.35
N ASN A 414 -2.98 -13.57 7.22
CA ASN A 414 -3.20 -14.88 6.56
C ASN A 414 -3.57 -16.04 7.50
N SER A 415 -3.65 -15.84 8.81
CA SER A 415 -3.65 -16.95 9.77
C SER A 415 -5.04 -17.55 10.05
N SER A 416 -5.42 -18.54 9.25
CA SER A 416 -6.61 -19.39 9.41
C SER A 416 -6.40 -20.61 10.33
N THR A 417 -5.18 -20.91 10.78
CA THR A 417 -4.89 -22.06 11.67
C THR A 417 -4.20 -21.63 12.99
N ASN A 418 -4.69 -22.18 14.11
CA ASN A 418 -4.40 -21.73 15.48
C ASN A 418 -3.53 -22.73 16.28
N ASP A 419 -3.10 -23.84 15.69
CA ASP A 419 -2.50 -24.97 16.42
C ASP A 419 -1.03 -24.71 16.81
N ASP A 420 -0.31 -23.85 16.11
CA ASP A 420 1.12 -23.59 16.36
C ASP A 420 1.42 -22.63 17.54
N LEU A 421 0.40 -22.13 18.25
CA LEU A 421 0.54 -21.16 19.35
C LEU A 421 0.59 -21.82 20.74
N PHE A 422 0.26 -23.10 20.80
CA PHE A 422 0.30 -23.87 22.04
C PHE A 422 1.75 -24.26 22.34
N TYR A 423 2.20 -23.94 23.55
CA TYR A 423 3.46 -24.46 24.05
C TYR A 423 3.20 -25.91 24.45
N ASP A 424 3.91 -26.87 23.86
CA ASP A 424 3.68 -28.32 23.93
C ASP A 424 3.88 -28.96 25.34
N GLN A 425 3.86 -28.16 26.41
CA GLN A 425 4.01 -28.60 27.78
C GLN A 425 2.75 -28.33 28.60
N THR A 426 2.12 -29.41 29.06
CA THR A 426 1.09 -29.37 30.10
C THR A 426 1.76 -29.30 31.47
N MET A 427 1.49 -28.24 32.24
CA MET A 427 2.01 -28.12 33.61
C MET A 427 1.06 -28.79 34.61
N LYS A 428 1.61 -29.65 35.47
CA LYS A 428 0.88 -30.25 36.59
C LYS A 428 0.97 -29.32 37.80
N SER A 429 -0.20 -28.84 38.26
CA SER A 429 -0.42 -28.01 39.44
C SER A 429 0.17 -26.59 39.39
N ILE A 430 -0.69 -25.63 39.07
CA ILE A 430 -0.49 -24.21 39.37
C ILE A 430 -1.04 -23.98 40.79
N LYS A 431 -0.19 -23.67 41.78
CA LYS A 431 -0.68 -23.41 43.16
C LYS A 431 -1.58 -22.17 43.15
N GLU A 432 -2.75 -22.24 43.82
CA GLU A 432 -3.78 -21.19 43.84
C GLU A 432 -3.21 -19.78 44.13
N PHE A 433 -3.55 -18.82 43.26
CA PHE A 433 -3.11 -17.43 43.31
C PHE A 433 -4.17 -16.52 43.89
N LYS A 434 -3.75 -15.57 44.73
CA LYS A 434 -4.52 -14.36 45.02
C LYS A 434 -3.95 -13.21 44.19
N ASP A 435 -4.83 -12.50 43.50
CA ASP A 435 -4.58 -11.19 42.87
C ASP A 435 -3.55 -11.13 41.71
N GLY A 436 -3.64 -12.05 40.74
CA GLY A 436 -3.30 -11.76 39.34
C GLY A 436 -1.85 -11.44 38.98
N ASN A 437 -0.82 -11.90 39.72
CA ASN A 437 0.57 -11.56 39.43
C ASN A 437 1.54 -12.75 39.36
N ILE A 438 2.27 -12.82 38.24
CA ILE A 438 3.67 -13.25 38.02
C ILE A 438 4.23 -14.28 39.02
N GLN A 439 4.43 -15.52 38.56
CA GLN A 439 5.22 -16.53 39.29
C GLN A 439 6.36 -17.09 38.43
N LYS A 440 7.48 -17.35 39.10
CA LYS A 440 8.65 -18.06 38.60
C LYS A 440 8.39 -19.58 38.66
N THR A 441 8.57 -20.26 37.55
CA THR A 441 8.52 -21.73 37.46
C THR A 441 9.68 -22.39 38.22
N ASP A 442 9.58 -23.68 38.54
CA ASP A 442 10.58 -24.42 39.34
C ASP A 442 12.00 -24.40 38.72
N ASP A 443 12.09 -24.26 37.40
CA ASP A 443 13.35 -24.15 36.64
C ASP A 443 13.88 -22.70 36.55
N GLY A 444 13.07 -21.73 36.96
CA GLY A 444 13.43 -20.33 37.03
C GLY A 444 13.41 -19.53 35.73
N SER A 445 12.94 -20.13 34.64
CA SER A 445 13.11 -19.59 33.27
C SER A 445 11.90 -18.81 32.73
N ILE A 446 10.75 -18.82 33.43
CA ILE A 446 9.45 -18.45 32.83
C ILE A 446 8.54 -17.69 33.81
N THR A 447 7.81 -16.68 33.30
CA THR A 447 6.74 -15.94 34.00
C THR A 447 5.35 -16.25 33.44
N ILE A 448 4.39 -16.48 34.33
CA ILE A 448 2.95 -16.51 34.02
C ILE A 448 2.34 -15.10 34.22
N ILE A 449 1.78 -14.48 33.19
CA ILE A 449 1.22 -13.11 33.32
C ILE A 449 -0.22 -13.11 33.82
N LYS A 450 -1.10 -13.90 33.19
CA LYS A 450 -2.55 -13.82 33.43
C LYS A 450 -3.26 -15.10 33.01
N GLN A 451 -4.30 -15.42 33.77
CA GLN A 451 -5.28 -16.46 33.48
C GLN A 451 -6.44 -15.90 32.65
N PHE A 452 -6.92 -16.66 31.68
CA PHE A 452 -8.14 -16.35 30.94
C PHE A 452 -8.99 -17.59 30.71
N HIS A 453 -10.27 -17.40 30.42
CA HIS A 453 -11.24 -18.48 30.23
C HIS A 453 -11.54 -18.75 28.77
N GLN A 454 -11.60 -20.02 28.38
CA GLN A 454 -11.84 -20.46 26.99
C GLN A 454 -13.21 -20.04 26.41
N ASP A 455 -14.20 -19.83 27.26
CA ASP A 455 -15.60 -19.66 26.86
C ASP A 455 -15.94 -18.21 26.46
N ASP A 456 -15.06 -17.26 26.73
CA ASP A 456 -15.21 -15.86 26.32
C ASP A 456 -14.61 -15.67 24.91
N GLN A 457 -15.47 -15.52 23.90
CA GLN A 457 -15.04 -15.38 22.51
C GLN A 457 -14.26 -14.07 22.25
N ASP A 458 -14.56 -13.01 22.99
CA ASP A 458 -13.90 -11.71 22.81
C ASP A 458 -12.50 -11.74 23.43
N GLU A 459 -12.35 -12.29 24.64
CA GLU A 459 -11.03 -12.50 25.25
C GLU A 459 -10.18 -13.47 24.44
N LYS A 460 -10.81 -14.52 23.88
CA LYS A 460 -10.13 -15.53 23.07
C LYS A 460 -9.51 -14.89 21.81
N ASN A 461 -10.27 -14.09 21.06
CA ASN A 461 -9.78 -13.46 19.84
C ASN A 461 -8.64 -12.46 20.12
N ASP A 462 -8.78 -11.65 21.17
CA ASP A 462 -7.76 -10.68 21.56
C ASP A 462 -6.43 -11.36 21.92
N ILE A 463 -6.50 -12.44 22.71
CA ILE A 463 -5.30 -13.17 23.15
C ILE A 463 -4.62 -13.92 21.99
N PHE A 464 -5.37 -14.36 20.99
CA PHE A 464 -4.77 -15.00 19.82
C PHE A 464 -4.04 -14.01 18.92
N VAL A 465 -4.60 -12.80 18.70
CA VAL A 465 -3.89 -11.73 17.98
C VAL A 465 -2.60 -11.37 18.74
N GLN A 466 -2.66 -11.28 20.07
CA GLN A 466 -1.50 -11.02 20.93
C GLN A 466 -0.44 -12.13 20.84
N ALA A 467 -0.84 -13.40 20.93
CA ALA A 467 0.08 -14.53 20.88
C ALA A 467 0.79 -14.63 19.52
N LYS A 468 0.08 -14.33 18.42
CA LYS A 468 0.67 -14.26 17.07
C LYS A 468 1.70 -13.14 16.99
N LEU A 469 1.37 -11.95 17.48
CA LEU A 469 2.28 -10.80 17.48
C LEU A 469 3.51 -11.02 18.35
N LEU A 470 3.33 -11.59 19.55
CA LEU A 470 4.44 -11.84 20.45
C LEU A 470 5.34 -13.01 20.01
N LYS A 471 4.77 -13.98 19.28
CA LYS A 471 5.57 -15.01 18.60
C LYS A 471 6.38 -14.40 17.45
N ALA A 472 5.78 -13.45 16.72
CA ALA A 472 6.40 -12.72 15.63
C ALA A 472 7.48 -11.72 16.11
N SER A 473 7.37 -11.18 17.33
CA SER A 473 8.34 -10.28 17.95
C SER A 473 9.57 -10.97 18.57
N LYS A 474 9.80 -12.25 18.27
CA LYS A 474 10.93 -13.03 18.78
C LYS A 474 12.25 -12.42 18.32
N GLY A 475 12.96 -11.77 19.24
CA GLY A 475 14.26 -11.12 19.00
C GLY A 475 14.28 -9.62 19.26
N LEU A 476 13.12 -8.99 19.53
CA LEU A 476 13.06 -7.56 19.83
C LEU A 476 13.52 -7.26 21.25
N ILE A 477 14.35 -6.23 21.39
CA ILE A 477 15.01 -5.92 22.65
C ILE A 477 14.09 -5.23 23.67
N ASN A 478 13.04 -4.52 23.21
CA ASN A 478 12.14 -3.73 24.07
C ASN A 478 10.71 -4.28 24.18
N ILE A 479 10.44 -5.49 23.66
CA ILE A 479 9.16 -6.20 23.83
C ILE A 479 9.43 -7.48 24.61
N ALA A 480 8.58 -7.78 25.60
CA ALA A 480 8.73 -8.98 26.40
C ALA A 480 8.58 -10.23 25.51
N LYS A 481 9.58 -11.11 25.54
CA LYS A 481 9.60 -12.33 24.75
C LYS A 481 8.48 -13.27 25.21
N PHE A 482 7.67 -13.72 24.26
CA PHE A 482 6.61 -14.70 24.48
C PHE A 482 7.06 -16.09 24.12
N TYR A 483 6.64 -17.06 24.92
CA TYR A 483 6.95 -18.47 24.72
C TYR A 483 5.76 -19.28 24.24
N GLY A 484 4.53 -18.90 24.62
CA GLY A 484 3.32 -19.58 24.18
C GLY A 484 2.15 -19.45 25.15
N ILE A 485 1.07 -20.16 24.84
CA ILE A 485 -0.07 -20.33 25.76
C ILE A 485 -0.02 -21.75 26.32
N ILE A 486 -0.17 -21.89 27.64
CA ILE A 486 -0.33 -23.18 28.31
C ILE A 486 -1.76 -23.33 28.86
N GLN A 487 -2.21 -24.57 28.98
CA GLN A 487 -3.49 -24.92 29.60
C GLN A 487 -3.24 -25.54 30.98
N ASP A 488 -4.04 -25.15 31.97
CA ASP A 488 -4.00 -25.80 33.27
C ASP A 488 -4.70 -27.16 33.19
N THR A 489 -3.96 -28.20 33.58
CA THR A 489 -4.47 -29.57 33.64
C THR A 489 -5.53 -29.76 34.72
N SER A 490 -5.54 -28.90 35.75
CA SER A 490 -6.49 -28.92 36.86
C SER A 490 -7.79 -28.17 36.53
N SER A 491 -7.72 -27.20 35.62
CA SER A 491 -8.82 -26.35 35.18
C SER A 491 -8.83 -26.25 33.65
N PRO A 492 -9.52 -27.16 32.93
CA PRO A 492 -9.44 -27.26 31.47
C PRO A 492 -9.83 -25.98 30.72
N ASN A 493 -10.69 -25.15 31.32
CA ASN A 493 -11.11 -23.89 30.70
C ASN A 493 -10.15 -22.74 30.99
N SER A 494 -9.11 -22.94 31.81
CA SER A 494 -8.14 -21.91 32.20
C SER A 494 -6.88 -22.04 31.38
N ARG A 495 -6.50 -20.92 30.74
CA ARG A 495 -5.27 -20.80 29.97
C ARG A 495 -4.40 -19.66 30.48
N TYR A 496 -3.11 -19.76 30.22
CA TYR A 496 -2.10 -18.84 30.72
C TYR A 496 -1.14 -18.40 29.62
N VAL A 497 -0.88 -17.10 29.56
CA VAL A 497 0.10 -16.49 28.65
C VAL A 497 1.48 -16.51 29.31
N ILE A 498 2.45 -17.04 28.57
CA ILE A 498 3.80 -17.30 29.06
C ILE A 498 4.83 -16.39 28.40
N ILE A 499 5.61 -15.69 29.22
CA ILE A 499 6.65 -14.75 28.76
C ILE A 499 7.97 -14.88 29.54
N GLU A 500 8.96 -14.10 29.13
CA GLU A 500 10.24 -13.96 29.82
C GLU A 500 10.12 -13.48 31.28
N TRP A 501 11.06 -13.96 32.09
CA TRP A 501 11.24 -13.57 33.47
C TRP A 501 12.02 -12.27 33.60
N SER A 502 11.69 -11.51 34.65
CA SER A 502 12.29 -10.22 34.99
C SER A 502 12.86 -10.24 36.40
N ASP A 503 14.19 -10.35 36.53
CA ASP A 503 14.86 -10.42 37.84
C ASP A 503 14.66 -9.18 38.71
N HIS A 504 14.35 -8.04 38.08
CA HIS A 504 14.12 -6.78 38.79
C HIS A 504 12.64 -6.41 38.91
N GLY A 505 11.74 -7.31 38.54
CA GLY A 505 10.29 -7.09 38.59
C GLY A 505 9.78 -6.14 37.52
N ASN A 506 8.63 -5.52 37.77
CA ASN A 506 8.10 -4.44 36.91
C ASN A 506 8.64 -3.06 37.32
N LEU A 507 8.46 -2.06 36.46
CA LEU A 507 8.99 -0.72 36.66
C LEU A 507 8.45 -0.06 37.95
N LYS A 508 7.20 -0.35 38.35
CA LYS A 508 6.64 0.15 39.62
C LYS A 508 7.40 -0.41 40.83
N GLU A 509 7.62 -1.72 40.86
CA GLU A 509 8.39 -2.40 41.91
C GLU A 509 9.83 -1.91 41.94
N TYR A 510 10.45 -1.78 40.77
CA TYR A 510 11.80 -1.26 40.62
C TYR A 510 11.92 0.15 41.20
N TYR A 511 10.96 1.02 40.87
CA TYR A 511 10.87 2.38 41.43
C TYR A 511 10.74 2.37 42.95
N VAL A 512 9.97 1.47 43.53
CA VAL A 512 9.80 1.40 44.99
C VAL A 512 11.09 0.92 45.66
N LYS A 513 11.78 -0.07 45.06
CA LYS A 513 12.97 -0.70 45.63
C LYS A 513 14.25 0.15 45.52
N HIS A 514 14.37 0.99 44.49
CA HIS A 514 15.63 1.66 44.14
C HIS A 514 15.58 3.19 44.21
N LYS A 515 14.61 3.78 44.93
CA LYS A 515 14.52 5.25 45.08
C LYS A 515 15.61 5.80 46.04
N PRO A 516 16.26 6.94 45.70
CA PRO A 516 16.10 7.72 44.48
C PRO A 516 16.92 7.16 43.29
N LEU A 517 16.31 7.08 42.12
CA LEU A 517 16.98 6.59 40.91
C LEU A 517 17.80 7.66 40.20
N ASN A 518 18.93 7.22 39.65
CA ASN A 518 19.78 8.00 38.76
C ASN A 518 18.97 8.50 37.54
N PRO A 519 19.00 9.81 37.22
CA PRO A 519 18.32 10.37 36.04
C PRO A 519 18.66 9.66 34.72
N LEU A 520 19.89 9.20 34.54
CA LEU A 520 20.31 8.49 33.34
C LEU A 520 19.57 7.16 33.16
N ILE A 521 19.36 6.42 34.25
CA ILE A 521 18.59 5.16 34.22
C ILE A 521 17.12 5.45 33.85
N LYS A 522 16.55 6.54 34.37
CA LYS A 522 15.17 6.95 34.01
C LYS A 522 15.06 7.28 32.53
N LEU A 523 16.04 8.00 31.98
CA LEU A 523 16.09 8.32 30.55
C LEU A 523 16.25 7.06 29.70
N ASN A 524 17.10 6.12 30.10
CA ASN A 524 17.26 4.85 29.40
C ASN A 524 15.96 4.04 29.39
N PHE A 525 15.24 3.95 30.51
CA PHE A 525 13.94 3.30 30.54
C PHE A 525 12.91 4.00 29.66
N ALA A 526 12.86 5.33 29.67
CA ALA A 526 11.98 6.08 28.78
C ALA A 526 12.31 5.80 27.31
N PHE A 527 13.60 5.82 26.95
CA PHE A 527 14.08 5.53 25.61
C PHE A 527 13.72 4.10 25.15
N ASP A 528 13.98 3.10 25.99
CA ASP A 528 13.62 1.71 25.73
C ASP A 528 12.10 1.53 25.51
N ILE A 529 11.26 2.18 26.33
CA ILE A 529 9.80 2.13 26.17
C ILE A 529 9.38 2.80 24.85
N CYS A 530 9.95 3.95 24.51
CA CYS A 530 9.68 4.64 23.25
C CYS A 530 10.05 3.76 22.05
N ASN A 531 11.20 3.08 22.06
CA ASN A 531 11.60 2.17 20.98
C ASN A 531 10.62 1.00 20.82
N GLY A 532 10.15 0.42 21.93
CA GLY A 532 9.10 -0.59 21.90
C GLY A 532 7.81 -0.07 21.25
N LEU A 533 7.40 1.15 21.58
CA LEU A 533 6.19 1.77 21.01
C LEU A 533 6.32 2.09 19.51
N VAL A 534 7.47 2.62 19.09
CA VAL A 534 7.79 2.88 17.68
C VAL A 534 7.64 1.61 16.86
N PHE A 535 8.10 0.47 17.38
CA PHE A 535 7.92 -0.83 16.73
C PHE A 535 6.46 -1.29 16.65
N LEU A 536 5.71 -1.21 17.76
CA LEU A 536 4.29 -1.59 17.75
C LEU A 536 3.51 -0.73 16.75
N ASN A 537 3.85 0.55 16.67
CA ASN A 537 3.27 1.48 15.70
C ASN A 537 3.56 1.02 14.27
N ALA A 538 4.81 0.66 13.94
CA ALA A 538 5.19 0.11 12.64
C ALA A 538 4.37 -1.14 12.23
N LEU A 539 3.86 -1.90 13.20
CA LEU A 539 2.97 -3.05 12.97
C LEU A 539 1.47 -2.69 12.92
N ASN A 540 1.12 -1.39 12.90
CA ASN A 540 -0.25 -0.90 13.05
C ASN A 540 -0.95 -1.42 14.30
N PHE A 541 -0.21 -1.52 15.41
CA PHE A 541 -0.68 -2.14 16.63
C PHE A 541 -0.63 -1.19 17.82
N LEU A 542 -1.72 -1.14 18.56
CA LEU A 542 -1.89 -0.25 19.70
C LEU A 542 -1.88 -1.07 20.99
N HIS A 543 -1.02 -0.70 21.95
CA HIS A 543 -0.95 -1.43 23.21
C HIS A 543 -2.15 -1.18 24.13
N CYS A 544 -2.60 0.08 24.20
CA CYS A 544 -3.74 0.57 24.99
C CYS A 544 -3.65 0.37 26.54
N ASP A 545 -2.51 -0.04 27.11
CA ASP A 545 -2.34 -0.22 28.56
C ASP A 545 -0.89 0.05 29.03
N ILE A 546 -0.26 1.11 28.52
CA ILE A 546 1.14 1.44 28.88
C ILE A 546 1.20 2.09 30.27
N ARG A 547 1.71 1.32 31.24
CA ARG A 547 1.80 1.71 32.66
C ARG A 547 2.99 1.05 33.34
N PRO A 548 3.51 1.57 34.47
CA PRO A 548 4.66 0.99 35.18
C PRO A 548 4.51 -0.49 35.56
N GLU A 549 3.29 -0.97 35.80
CA GLU A 549 3.00 -2.39 36.06
C GLU A 549 3.22 -3.29 34.83
N ASN A 550 3.12 -2.73 33.62
CA ASN A 550 3.23 -3.42 32.33
C ASN A 550 4.57 -3.17 31.63
N ILE A 551 5.60 -2.77 32.39
CA ILE A 551 6.97 -2.62 31.91
C ILE A 551 7.88 -3.48 32.76
N LEU A 552 8.52 -4.49 32.16
CA LEU A 552 9.47 -5.37 32.82
C LEU A 552 10.89 -4.78 32.77
N ILE A 553 11.63 -4.94 33.87
CA ILE A 553 13.02 -4.49 33.99
C ILE A 553 13.97 -5.69 33.98
N THR A 554 14.60 -5.91 32.83
CA THR A 554 15.45 -7.07 32.57
C THR A 554 16.92 -6.68 32.49
N GLY A 555 17.80 -7.69 32.47
CA GLY A 555 19.24 -7.50 32.27
C GLY A 555 20.05 -7.32 33.54
N SER A 556 21.37 -7.19 33.35
CA SER A 556 22.32 -6.98 34.44
C SER A 556 22.22 -5.56 35.01
N THR A 557 22.72 -5.34 36.22
CA THR A 557 22.77 -4.00 36.84
C THR A 557 23.55 -2.97 36.02
N SER A 558 24.49 -3.39 35.18
CA SER A 558 25.25 -2.54 34.25
C SER A 558 24.55 -2.30 32.91
N ASN A 559 23.50 -3.06 32.57
CA ASN A 559 22.78 -2.95 31.30
C ASN A 559 21.30 -3.33 31.51
N LEU A 560 20.58 -2.46 32.23
CA LEU A 560 19.16 -2.63 32.49
C LEU A 560 18.36 -2.25 31.25
N LYS A 561 17.34 -3.04 30.94
CA LYS A 561 16.44 -2.84 29.81
C LYS A 561 14.98 -2.84 30.22
N ALA A 562 14.25 -1.83 29.78
CA ALA A 562 12.80 -1.79 29.91
C ALA A 562 12.14 -2.51 28.72
N LYS A 563 11.19 -3.40 29.01
CA LYS A 563 10.46 -4.17 28.01
C LYS A 563 8.95 -4.07 28.22
N ILE A 564 8.21 -3.77 27.16
CA ILE A 564 6.75 -3.68 27.19
C ILE A 564 6.16 -5.09 27.29
N THR A 565 5.20 -5.27 28.19
CA THR A 565 4.48 -6.53 28.40
C THR A 565 2.99 -6.28 28.59
N ASN A 566 2.21 -7.35 28.74
CA ASN A 566 0.79 -7.31 29.03
C ASN A 566 -0.03 -6.64 27.91
N PHE A 567 -0.15 -7.36 26.81
CA PHE A 567 -0.86 -6.91 25.61
C PHE A 567 -2.38 -7.18 25.65
N PHE A 568 -2.97 -7.47 26.82
CA PHE A 568 -4.38 -7.92 26.90
C PHE A 568 -5.40 -6.93 26.35
N HIS A 569 -5.10 -5.64 26.40
CA HIS A 569 -5.96 -4.58 25.87
C HIS A 569 -5.54 -4.11 24.48
N SER A 570 -4.54 -4.75 23.89
CA SER A 570 -3.95 -4.33 22.63
C SER A 570 -4.79 -4.78 21.44
N ARG A 571 -4.74 -3.99 20.37
CA ARG A 571 -5.56 -4.19 19.16
C ARG A 571 -4.85 -3.68 17.91
N LEU A 572 -5.26 -4.17 16.74
CA LEU A 572 -4.87 -3.54 15.48
C LEU A 572 -5.60 -2.22 15.32
N MET A 573 -4.98 -1.26 14.63
CA MET A 573 -5.62 0.02 14.30
C MET A 573 -6.86 -0.13 13.41
N THR A 574 -6.97 -1.25 12.70
CA THR A 574 -8.14 -1.60 11.88
C THR A 574 -9.31 -2.16 12.68
N ASP A 575 -9.07 -2.62 13.91
CA ASP A 575 -10.09 -3.25 14.74
C ASP A 575 -11.03 -2.18 15.33
N GLU A 576 -12.28 -2.58 15.57
CA GLU A 576 -13.26 -1.72 16.22
C GLU A 576 -12.75 -1.26 17.60
N THR A 577 -12.99 0.01 17.92
CA THR A 577 -12.59 0.58 19.21
C THR A 577 -13.46 0.00 20.31
N LYS A 578 -12.86 -0.82 21.18
CA LYS A 578 -13.53 -1.35 22.38
C LYS A 578 -13.64 -0.28 23.47
N ASN A 579 -14.74 -0.29 24.23
CA ASN A 579 -14.88 0.57 25.41
C ASN A 579 -13.90 0.10 26.49
N ILE A 580 -12.98 0.98 26.89
CA ILE A 580 -12.04 0.67 27.98
C ILE A 580 -12.80 0.80 29.30
N GLY A 581 -12.95 -0.30 30.04
CA GLY A 581 -13.59 -0.31 31.35
C GLY A 581 -12.87 0.59 32.37
N VAL A 582 -13.62 1.06 33.38
CA VAL A 582 -13.08 1.89 34.47
C VAL A 582 -12.21 1.02 35.40
N GLY A 583 -10.94 0.87 35.03
CA GLY A 583 -9.94 0.08 35.79
C GLY A 583 -8.84 0.94 36.43
N PRO A 584 -7.89 0.33 37.16
CA PRO A 584 -6.76 1.02 37.79
C PRO A 584 -5.83 1.75 36.80
N GLY A 585 -5.96 1.47 35.50
CA GLY A 585 -5.26 2.13 34.41
C GLY A 585 -5.80 3.49 34.00
N ILE A 586 -6.95 3.93 34.54
CA ILE A 586 -7.62 5.18 34.14
C ILE A 586 -6.72 6.42 34.22
N ARG A 587 -5.77 6.44 35.16
CA ARG A 587 -4.79 7.54 35.34
C ARG A 587 -3.82 7.71 34.17
N TYR A 588 -3.71 6.70 33.32
CA TYR A 588 -2.82 6.67 32.17
C TYR A 588 -3.60 6.75 30.84
N ILE A 589 -4.93 6.90 30.91
CA ILE A 589 -5.80 7.06 29.74
C ILE A 589 -5.89 8.55 29.37
N ALA A 590 -5.82 8.84 28.08
CA ALA A 590 -5.91 10.21 27.59
C ALA A 590 -7.35 10.78 27.70
N PRO A 591 -7.52 12.10 27.91
CA PRO A 591 -8.82 12.70 28.22
C PRO A 591 -9.92 12.49 27.16
N GLU A 592 -9.57 12.44 25.89
CA GLU A 592 -10.49 12.21 24.77
C GLU A 592 -11.03 10.78 24.72
N ILE A 593 -10.23 9.79 25.12
CA ILE A 593 -10.68 8.41 25.29
C ILE A 593 -11.69 8.32 26.45
N LEU A 594 -11.41 9.03 27.55
CA LEU A 594 -12.32 9.11 28.71
C LEU A 594 -13.65 9.80 28.37
N LYS A 595 -13.62 10.88 27.58
CA LYS A 595 -14.83 11.58 27.13
C LYS A 595 -15.79 10.65 26.39
N ARG A 596 -15.28 9.75 25.54
CA ARG A 596 -16.10 8.77 24.79
C ARG A 596 -16.91 7.85 25.72
N ASN A 597 -16.30 7.35 26.79
CA ASN A 597 -16.97 6.49 27.77
C ASN A 597 -18.14 7.17 28.50
N THR A 598 -18.13 8.51 28.62
CA THR A 598 -19.25 9.23 29.26
C THR A 598 -20.47 9.38 28.36
N TYR A 599 -20.29 9.45 27.02
CA TYR A 599 -21.40 9.56 26.07
C TYR A 599 -22.12 8.22 25.86
N THR A 600 -21.41 7.09 25.94
CA THR A 600 -22.02 5.76 25.84
C THR A 600 -22.74 5.33 27.13
N HIS A 601 -22.37 5.85 28.31
CA HIS A 601 -23.14 5.60 29.53
C HIS A 601 -24.41 6.45 29.64
N ASN A 602 -24.41 7.69 29.12
CA ASN A 602 -25.58 8.56 29.18
C ASN A 602 -26.73 8.15 28.24
N THR A 603 -26.50 7.28 27.27
CA THR A 603 -27.58 6.73 26.42
C THR A 603 -28.29 5.51 27.04
N TYR A 604 -27.74 4.91 28.10
CA TYR A 604 -28.34 3.74 28.76
C TYR A 604 -28.91 4.02 30.16
N THR A 605 -28.71 5.21 30.74
CA THR A 605 -29.23 5.55 32.06
C THR A 605 -30.05 6.84 32.09
N HIS A 606 -31.06 6.99 31.23
CA HIS A 606 -32.23 7.84 31.52
C HIS A 606 -33.46 7.35 30.75
N ASN A 607 -34.11 6.31 31.29
CA ASN A 607 -35.49 5.99 30.99
C ASN A 607 -36.34 6.26 32.24
N THR A 608 -36.65 7.54 32.50
CA THR A 608 -37.86 7.95 33.22
C THR A 608 -38.21 9.39 32.82
N HIS A 609 -39.34 9.50 32.12
CA HIS A 609 -40.15 10.68 31.78
C HIS A 609 -39.56 12.09 32.01
N THR A 610 -39.34 12.83 30.92
CA THR A 610 -39.88 14.19 30.70
C THR A 610 -39.62 14.62 29.25
N HIS A 611 -40.63 15.21 28.61
CA HIS A 611 -40.54 15.80 27.28
C HIS A 611 -39.52 16.96 27.25
N SER A 612 -38.54 16.91 26.36
CA SER A 612 -37.75 18.07 25.96
C SER A 612 -37.67 18.13 24.42
N LEU A 613 -38.12 19.25 23.88
CA LEU A 613 -38.20 19.62 22.47
C LEU A 613 -36.88 20.22 21.99
N TYR A 614 -35.86 19.42 21.67
CA TYR A 614 -34.75 19.86 20.81
C TYR A 614 -34.16 18.66 20.03
N PRO A 615 -33.85 18.80 18.73
CA PRO A 615 -33.24 17.73 17.96
C PRO A 615 -31.78 17.51 18.43
N PRO A 616 -31.26 16.27 18.41
CA PRO A 616 -29.85 16.04 18.71
C PRO A 616 -28.99 16.67 17.61
N ASP A 617 -28.09 17.57 18.01
CA ASP A 617 -27.14 18.21 17.12
C ASP A 617 -26.29 17.16 16.38
N LYS A 618 -26.34 17.23 15.05
CA LYS A 618 -25.59 16.41 14.07
C LYS A 618 -24.10 16.78 14.02
N TYR A 619 -23.41 16.78 15.14
CA TYR A 619 -21.95 16.93 15.16
C TYR A 619 -21.32 15.98 16.17
N GLU A 620 -21.20 14.70 15.79
CA GLU A 620 -20.16 13.84 16.35
C GLU A 620 -18.81 14.32 15.78
N PRO A 621 -17.86 14.80 16.61
CA PRO A 621 -16.51 15.07 16.14
C PRO A 621 -15.87 13.73 15.76
N LYS A 622 -15.53 13.54 14.48
CA LYS A 622 -14.73 12.38 14.05
C LYS A 622 -13.34 12.47 14.69
N TYR A 623 -12.95 11.33 15.24
CA TYR A 623 -11.78 11.02 16.04
C TYR A 623 -10.43 11.47 15.43
N ASP A 624 -9.49 11.94 16.26
CA ASP A 624 -8.08 12.24 15.92
C ASP A 624 -7.16 11.18 16.56
N PHE A 625 -6.47 10.36 15.75
CA PHE A 625 -5.54 9.29 16.17
C PHE A 625 -4.27 9.80 16.84
N LYS A 626 -4.06 11.13 16.91
CA LYS A 626 -2.83 11.70 17.47
C LYS A 626 -2.51 11.24 18.89
N CYS A 627 -3.47 10.73 19.65
CA CYS A 627 -3.27 10.41 21.06
C CYS A 627 -3.05 8.93 21.42
N GLU A 628 -3.19 7.99 20.50
CA GLU A 628 -2.99 6.56 20.79
C GLU A 628 -1.61 6.02 20.37
N ALA A 629 -0.86 6.75 19.54
CA ALA A 629 0.46 6.32 19.06
C ALA A 629 1.60 7.35 19.26
N TYR A 630 1.30 8.59 19.67
CA TYR A 630 2.33 9.63 19.82
C TYR A 630 2.03 10.57 20.99
N ARG A 631 3.00 10.70 21.89
CA ARG A 631 3.58 12.04 22.06
C ARG A 631 4.92 12.04 21.36
#